data_AF-A0A553NFS7-F1
#
_entry.id   AF-A0A553NFS7-F1
#
_cell.length_a   1.000
_cell.length_b   1.000
_cell.length_c   1.000
_cell.angle_alpha   90.00
_cell.angle_beta   90.00
_cell.angle_gamma   90.00
#
_symmetry.space_group_name_H-M   'P 1'
#
loop_
_entity.id
_entity.type
_entity.pdbx_description
1 polymer ?
#
loop_
_entity_poly.entity_id
_entity_poly.type
_entity_poly.pdbx_seq_one_letter_code
_entity_poly.pdbx_strand_id
1 'polypeptide(L)'
;WSWIEDPHKTCLGWIRAQSINHKEPVIRSHAALVQESYVSLLQALRSGRPLIVLDMNSPDSILEDVIGLKKRDPSAVNNEATQIQLLGQSSPVHEEFRLYLICPLRSPSSPLKLSSVLQNICQYTNFALTRFSLQRHFLGAIVTKECKELQEKVLHNELLFYESNKDATRRKNDIFAILEEVDSKLVEDSLTCSKLVGLFQETQASLDTAQKAQHVREDCIQMIEAFSPLAQRVSTLFQAISRLSCLDPNYVYGKSWLLDILSHSIVSSNKSNNLKRRISFIRDHFTFSVFSRASFAISSEHRLVLAFFIACHMLIEKGSLIWTEMELFAHFWASIKEEFHLKRNLHSQKLRKFLQCYEDTTQQVKGILQDIEKPSSPWKLFIDAKEPDNLPLPEPWYSRLNKFHRLLIIGSLRPDKILELAESFVNDIIGYMFLQIKPLDLKKVLSDLKPTNPAVFFSNPSSSNSLANFELLEAGQGGTTDGNRYYVSSESQIRNLLRFAQNKEKNDSFIMVLENASDTTINHHWEKACLNPNVVLWVTLNKAFNKQQ
;
A
#
# COMPACT_ATOMS: atom_id res chain seq x y z
N TRP A 1 13.19 -23.60 -1.53
CA TRP A 1 13.56 -22.25 -1.07
C TRP A 1 12.81 -21.27 -1.94
N SER A 2 12.43 -20.13 -1.38
CA SER A 2 11.52 -19.22 -2.06
C SER A 2 12.18 -17.86 -2.24
N TRP A 3 12.08 -17.33 -3.45
CA TRP A 3 12.42 -15.96 -3.76
C TRP A 3 11.15 -15.15 -3.88
N ILE A 4 11.05 -14.11 -3.07
CA ILE A 4 9.80 -13.40 -2.77
C ILE A 4 10.00 -11.92 -3.05
N GLU A 5 9.21 -11.37 -3.97
CA GLU A 5 9.09 -9.92 -4.14
C GLU A 5 7.98 -9.41 -3.24
N ASP A 6 8.30 -8.67 -2.19
CA ASP A 6 7.34 -8.22 -1.18
C ASP A 6 7.46 -6.71 -0.89
N PRO A 7 6.97 -5.83 -1.79
CA PRO A 7 7.06 -4.36 -1.62
C PRO A 7 6.46 -3.86 -0.32
N HIS A 8 5.44 -4.55 0.18
CA HIS A 8 4.62 -4.09 1.30
C HIS A 8 4.90 -4.87 2.60
N LYS A 9 5.95 -5.71 2.62
CA LYS A 9 6.33 -6.54 3.78
C LYS A 9 5.19 -7.42 4.31
N THR A 10 4.22 -7.75 3.46
CA THR A 10 3.03 -8.53 3.85
C THR A 10 3.38 -10.00 4.02
N CYS A 11 4.19 -10.55 3.11
CA CYS A 11 4.73 -11.89 3.23
C CYS A 11 5.65 -12.01 4.44
N LEU A 12 6.53 -11.02 4.64
CA LEU A 12 7.43 -10.99 5.80
C LEU A 12 6.65 -11.05 7.12
N GLY A 13 5.57 -10.26 7.24
CA GLY A 13 4.69 -10.29 8.41
C GLY A 13 4.00 -11.64 8.59
N TRP A 14 3.53 -12.26 7.50
CA TRP A 14 2.88 -13.56 7.53
C TRP A 14 3.82 -14.69 7.94
N ILE A 15 5.04 -14.75 7.39
CA ILE A 15 6.05 -15.75 7.75
C ILE A 15 6.39 -15.64 9.24
N ARG A 16 6.55 -14.40 9.75
CA ARG A 16 6.78 -14.17 11.18
C ARG A 16 5.62 -14.69 12.03
N ALA A 17 4.38 -14.37 11.67
CA ALA A 17 3.20 -14.80 12.41
C ALA A 17 3.05 -16.34 12.45
N GLN A 18 3.32 -17.02 11.33
CA GLN A 18 3.29 -18.49 11.27
C GLN A 18 4.42 -19.12 12.10
N SER A 19 5.58 -18.47 12.15
CA SER A 19 6.75 -18.96 12.88
C SER A 19 6.65 -18.83 14.40
N ILE A 20 5.62 -18.16 14.94
CA ILE A 20 5.36 -18.06 16.39
C ILE A 20 5.11 -19.45 17.01
N ASN A 21 4.58 -20.40 16.23
CA ASN A 21 4.35 -21.78 16.67
C ASN A 21 5.56 -22.72 16.40
N HIS A 22 6.64 -22.21 15.79
CA HIS A 22 7.84 -22.96 15.43
C HIS A 22 9.10 -22.26 15.98
N LYS A 23 10.30 -22.69 15.55
CA LYS A 23 11.55 -21.99 15.87
C LYS A 23 11.54 -20.59 15.24
N GLU A 24 11.82 -19.55 16.04
CA GLU A 24 11.87 -18.16 15.58
C GLU A 24 12.86 -17.99 14.40
N PRO A 25 12.45 -17.32 13.31
CA PRO A 25 13.26 -17.16 12.12
C PRO A 25 14.43 -16.20 12.38
N VAL A 26 15.60 -16.54 11.86
CA VAL A 26 16.75 -15.64 11.84
C VAL A 26 16.54 -14.65 10.70
N ILE A 27 16.50 -13.35 11.02
CA ILE A 27 16.28 -12.28 10.04
C ILE A 27 17.54 -11.43 9.95
N ARG A 28 18.09 -11.31 8.74
CA ARG A 28 19.27 -10.48 8.47
C ARG A 28 19.12 -9.80 7.11
N SER A 29 19.62 -8.58 6.97
CA SER A 29 19.84 -8.02 5.64
C SER A 29 21.02 -8.72 4.97
N HIS A 30 21.07 -8.71 3.64
CA HIS A 30 22.18 -9.27 2.90
C HIS A 30 23.53 -8.67 3.34
N ALA A 31 23.60 -7.33 3.46
CA ALA A 31 24.79 -6.64 3.94
C ALA A 31 25.25 -7.11 5.34
N ALA A 32 24.31 -7.35 6.25
CA ALA A 32 24.63 -7.85 7.59
C ALA A 32 25.18 -9.28 7.55
N LEU A 33 24.66 -10.15 6.68
CA LEU A 33 25.21 -11.50 6.51
C LEU A 33 26.65 -11.48 6.00
N VAL A 34 26.94 -10.60 5.03
CA VAL A 34 28.31 -10.43 4.51
C VAL A 34 29.24 -9.90 5.60
N GLN A 35 28.80 -8.91 6.38
CA GLN A 35 29.58 -8.37 7.51
C GLN A 35 29.85 -9.41 8.61
N GLU A 36 28.89 -10.28 8.88
CA GLU A 36 29.03 -11.38 9.85
C GLU A 36 29.73 -12.62 9.26
N SER A 37 30.32 -12.53 8.06
CA SER A 37 30.94 -13.67 7.37
C SER A 37 30.05 -14.92 7.34
N TYR A 38 28.73 -14.72 7.17
CA TYR A 38 27.71 -15.76 7.10
C TYR A 38 27.56 -16.64 8.37
N VAL A 39 28.05 -16.20 9.53
CA VAL A 39 27.92 -16.94 10.81
C VAL A 39 26.46 -17.23 11.16
N SER A 40 25.57 -16.24 11.04
CA SER A 40 24.13 -16.42 11.28
C SER A 40 23.50 -17.46 10.33
N LEU A 41 23.99 -17.57 9.10
CA LEU A 41 23.53 -18.58 8.13
C LEU A 41 23.99 -19.98 8.54
N LEU A 42 25.26 -20.14 8.95
CA LEU A 42 25.79 -21.42 9.44
C LEU A 42 25.04 -21.90 10.70
N GLN A 43 24.74 -20.98 11.62
CA GLN A 43 23.98 -21.31 12.83
C GLN A 43 22.53 -21.72 12.48
N ALA A 44 21.89 -21.02 11.54
CA ALA A 44 20.54 -21.35 11.09
C ALA A 44 20.48 -22.73 10.40
N LEU A 45 21.47 -23.05 9.54
CA LEU A 45 21.60 -24.35 8.89
C LEU A 45 21.71 -25.51 9.89
N ARG A 46 22.53 -25.35 10.93
CA ARG A 46 22.74 -26.38 11.97
C ARG A 46 21.53 -26.55 12.89
N SER A 47 20.87 -25.44 13.23
CA SER A 47 19.74 -25.44 14.18
C SER A 47 18.38 -25.73 13.52
N GLY A 48 18.32 -25.76 12.19
CA GLY A 48 17.07 -25.88 11.44
C GLY A 48 16.16 -24.67 11.55
N ARG A 49 16.68 -23.52 12.00
CA ARG A 49 15.89 -22.28 12.07
C ARG A 49 15.69 -21.71 10.66
N PRO A 50 14.48 -21.22 10.32
CA PRO A 50 14.28 -20.56 9.05
C PRO A 50 15.16 -19.31 8.95
N LEU A 51 15.84 -19.12 7.81
CA LEU A 51 16.62 -17.91 7.54
C LEU A 51 15.86 -17.02 6.54
N ILE A 52 15.64 -15.77 6.92
CA ILE A 52 15.05 -14.73 6.06
C ILE A 52 16.14 -13.72 5.74
N VAL A 53 16.47 -13.60 4.46
CA VAL A 53 17.43 -12.61 3.96
C VAL A 53 16.67 -11.46 3.32
N LEU A 54 16.86 -10.26 3.83
CA LEU A 54 16.23 -9.02 3.35
C LEU A 54 17.16 -8.25 2.40
N ASP A 55 16.56 -7.45 1.53
CA ASP A 55 17.24 -6.47 0.66
C ASP A 55 18.35 -7.09 -0.21
N MET A 56 18.05 -8.28 -0.75
CA MET A 56 18.94 -8.96 -1.68
C MET A 56 19.02 -8.16 -2.98
N ASN A 57 20.17 -7.52 -3.21
CA ASN A 57 20.40 -6.71 -4.40
C ASN A 57 20.99 -7.50 -5.57
N SER A 58 21.88 -8.42 -5.23
CA SER A 58 22.48 -9.44 -6.08
C SER A 58 22.81 -10.64 -5.18
N PRO A 59 22.53 -11.88 -5.61
CA PRO A 59 22.97 -13.07 -4.89
C PRO A 59 24.47 -13.26 -5.08
N ASP A 60 25.21 -13.29 -3.97
CA ASP A 60 26.64 -13.62 -3.99
C ASP A 60 26.85 -15.13 -4.18
N SER A 61 28.03 -15.52 -4.67
CA SER A 61 28.42 -16.92 -4.91
C SER A 61 28.19 -17.84 -3.71
N ILE A 62 28.39 -17.34 -2.48
CA ILE A 62 28.18 -18.09 -1.24
C ILE A 62 26.71 -18.47 -1.04
N LEU A 63 25.78 -17.58 -1.38
CA LEU A 63 24.35 -17.91 -1.34
C LEU A 63 23.99 -18.85 -2.49
N GLU A 64 24.59 -18.67 -3.67
CA GLU A 64 24.39 -19.58 -4.81
C GLU A 64 24.84 -21.01 -4.51
N ASP A 65 25.97 -21.20 -3.81
CA ASP A 65 26.47 -22.50 -3.38
C ASP A 65 25.48 -23.20 -2.44
N VAL A 66 24.94 -22.46 -1.47
CA VAL A 66 23.88 -22.95 -0.58
C VAL A 66 22.69 -23.35 -1.45
N ILE A 67 22.27 -22.50 -2.39
CA ILE A 67 21.09 -22.69 -3.26
C ILE A 67 21.23 -23.86 -4.23
N GLY A 68 22.43 -24.13 -4.73
CA GLY A 68 22.74 -25.23 -5.64
C GLY A 68 22.41 -26.63 -5.11
N LEU A 69 22.33 -26.81 -3.79
CA LEU A 69 22.32 -28.11 -3.11
C LEU A 69 20.98 -28.84 -3.11
N LYS A 70 19.91 -28.24 -3.64
CA LYS A 70 18.65 -28.99 -3.85
C LYS A 70 18.80 -30.08 -4.93
N LYS A 71 19.88 -30.06 -5.71
CA LYS A 71 20.32 -31.21 -6.51
C LYS A 71 20.91 -32.25 -5.54
N ARG A 72 20.07 -33.20 -5.10
CA ARG A 72 20.51 -34.38 -4.34
C ARG A 72 21.66 -35.07 -5.08
N ASP A 73 22.72 -35.42 -4.35
CA ASP A 73 23.78 -36.28 -4.85
C ASP A 73 23.18 -37.64 -5.24
N PRO A 74 23.23 -38.05 -6.52
CA PRO A 74 22.73 -39.35 -6.96
C PRO A 74 23.57 -40.53 -6.44
N SER A 75 24.69 -40.27 -5.77
CA SER A 75 25.64 -41.27 -5.24
C SER A 75 25.56 -41.49 -3.72
N ALA A 76 24.66 -40.81 -3.00
CA ALA A 76 24.51 -41.02 -1.56
C ALA A 76 23.70 -42.30 -1.27
N VAL A 77 24.41 -43.41 -1.04
CA VAL A 77 23.83 -44.75 -0.82
C VAL A 77 23.10 -44.87 0.52
N ASN A 78 23.34 -43.98 1.49
CA ASN A 78 22.65 -43.97 2.78
C ASN A 78 22.17 -42.54 3.11
N ASN A 79 20.87 -42.43 3.41
CA ASN A 79 20.11 -41.20 3.72
C ASN A 79 20.58 -40.45 4.99
N GLU A 80 21.84 -40.00 5.08
CA GLU A 80 22.34 -39.32 6.29
C GLU A 80 23.02 -37.98 5.98
N ALA A 81 22.24 -36.91 6.18
CA ALA A 81 22.60 -35.48 6.23
C ALA A 81 23.30 -34.88 4.99
N THR A 82 22.56 -34.08 4.22
CA THR A 82 23.14 -33.11 3.26
C THR A 82 24.12 -32.19 3.99
N GLN A 83 25.40 -32.21 3.61
CA GLN A 83 26.43 -31.30 4.15
C GLN A 83 26.71 -30.17 3.15
N ILE A 84 26.94 -28.96 3.65
CA ILE A 84 27.35 -27.80 2.84
C ILE A 84 28.80 -27.47 3.16
N GLN A 85 29.63 -27.31 2.12
CA GLN A 85 30.93 -26.70 2.27
C GLN A 85 30.80 -25.18 2.07
N LEU A 86 30.97 -24.43 3.16
CA LEU A 86 30.91 -22.97 3.19
C LEU A 86 32.23 -22.43 3.74
N LEU A 87 32.88 -21.51 3.01
CA LEU A 87 34.13 -20.89 3.44
C LEU A 87 35.21 -21.90 3.88
N GLY A 88 35.26 -23.06 3.21
CA GLY A 88 36.19 -24.15 3.54
C GLY A 88 35.77 -25.06 4.71
N GLN A 89 34.63 -24.81 5.37
CA GLN A 89 34.08 -25.65 6.44
C GLN A 89 32.88 -26.48 5.96
N SER A 90 32.89 -27.79 6.23
CA SER A 90 31.70 -28.63 6.04
C SER A 90 30.74 -28.46 7.23
N SER A 91 29.47 -28.14 6.95
CA SER A 91 28.42 -28.00 7.96
C SER A 91 27.19 -28.84 7.58
N PRO A 92 26.63 -29.65 8.50
CA PRO A 92 25.40 -30.39 8.23
C PRO A 92 24.21 -29.44 8.09
N VAL A 93 23.31 -29.75 7.16
CA VAL A 93 22.01 -29.08 6.98
C VAL A 93 20.94 -29.85 7.72
N HIS A 94 20.25 -29.16 8.62
CA HIS A 94 19.06 -29.70 9.28
C HIS A 94 17.87 -29.77 8.29
N GLU A 95 17.12 -30.86 8.29
CA GLU A 95 16.03 -31.11 7.31
C GLU A 95 14.90 -30.06 7.34
N GLU A 96 14.58 -29.55 8.54
CA GLU A 96 13.61 -28.48 8.74
C GLU A 96 14.07 -27.10 8.25
N PHE A 97 15.34 -26.94 7.85
CA PHE A 97 15.84 -25.64 7.41
C PHE A 97 15.06 -25.12 6.18
N ARG A 98 14.73 -23.83 6.21
CA ARG A 98 14.05 -23.11 5.14
C ARG A 98 14.73 -21.77 4.89
N LEU A 99 15.00 -21.47 3.63
CA LEU A 99 15.56 -20.19 3.19
C LEU A 99 14.49 -19.38 2.45
N TYR A 100 14.31 -18.14 2.88
CA TYR A 100 13.46 -17.12 2.24
C TYR A 100 14.32 -15.93 1.82
N LEU A 101 14.32 -15.63 0.52
CA LEU A 101 15.00 -14.46 -0.04
C LEU A 101 13.93 -13.42 -0.37
N ILE A 102 13.88 -12.32 0.39
CA ILE A 102 12.85 -11.29 0.24
C ILE A 102 13.49 -10.02 -0.34
N CYS A 103 12.94 -9.55 -1.45
CA CYS A 103 13.36 -8.33 -2.11
C CYS A 103 12.23 -7.29 -2.10
N PRO A 104 12.53 -6.00 -1.86
CA PRO A 104 11.58 -4.93 -2.16
C PRO A 104 11.37 -4.84 -3.68
N LEU A 105 10.16 -4.47 -4.11
CA LEU A 105 9.82 -4.32 -5.53
C LEU A 105 10.69 -3.22 -6.15
N ARG A 106 11.48 -3.58 -7.17
CA ARG A 106 12.31 -2.64 -7.92
C ARG A 106 11.56 -2.06 -9.12
N SER A 107 12.01 -0.89 -9.55
CA SER A 107 11.55 -0.26 -10.79
C SER A 107 11.72 -1.22 -11.99
N PRO A 108 10.82 -1.18 -12.99
CA PRO A 108 10.96 -1.99 -14.22
C PRO A 108 12.25 -1.68 -15.01
N SER A 109 12.92 -0.56 -14.73
CA SER A 109 14.23 -0.19 -15.29
C SER A 109 15.43 -0.94 -14.71
N SER A 110 15.27 -1.65 -13.59
CA SER A 110 16.34 -2.43 -12.95
C SER A 110 15.84 -3.81 -12.47
N PRO A 111 15.37 -4.68 -13.39
CA PRO A 111 14.98 -6.02 -13.02
C PRO A 111 16.18 -6.76 -12.43
N LEU A 112 15.96 -7.45 -11.30
CA LEU A 112 17.00 -8.22 -10.64
C LEU A 112 17.37 -9.39 -11.55
N LYS A 113 18.55 -9.33 -12.16
CA LYS A 113 19.10 -10.44 -12.95
C LYS A 113 19.56 -11.52 -11.98
N LEU A 114 18.66 -12.43 -11.65
CA LEU A 114 19.04 -13.68 -10.99
C LEU A 114 19.96 -14.48 -11.90
N SER A 115 20.94 -15.16 -11.31
CA SER A 115 21.68 -16.18 -12.03
C SER A 115 20.74 -17.31 -12.45
N SER A 116 21.12 -17.98 -13.54
CA SER A 116 20.39 -19.14 -14.07
C SER A 116 20.25 -20.28 -13.05
N VAL A 117 21.18 -20.38 -12.09
CA VAL A 117 21.10 -21.33 -10.97
C VAL A 117 19.89 -21.04 -10.07
N LEU A 118 19.66 -19.77 -9.75
CA LEU A 118 18.60 -19.36 -8.84
C LEU A 118 17.22 -19.45 -9.46
N GLN A 119 17.10 -19.11 -10.75
CA GLN A 119 15.84 -19.24 -11.48
C GLN A 119 15.36 -20.69 -11.56
N ASN A 120 16.30 -21.65 -11.61
CA ASN A 120 15.98 -23.07 -11.71
C ASN A 120 15.67 -23.74 -10.36
N ILE A 121 16.13 -23.17 -9.24
CA ILE A 121 16.05 -23.83 -7.91
C ILE A 121 15.10 -23.12 -6.96
N CYS A 122 15.06 -21.79 -6.97
CA CYS A 122 14.17 -21.00 -6.14
C CYS A 122 12.81 -20.88 -6.82
N GLN A 123 11.74 -21.17 -6.07
CA GLN A 123 10.40 -20.84 -6.51
C GLN A 123 10.22 -19.32 -6.38
N TYR A 124 10.02 -18.65 -7.51
CA TYR A 124 9.67 -17.23 -7.52
C TYR A 124 8.21 -17.04 -7.09
N THR A 125 7.96 -16.04 -6.25
CA THR A 125 6.60 -15.64 -5.87
C THR A 125 6.53 -14.13 -5.77
N ASN A 126 5.58 -13.53 -6.48
CA ASN A 126 5.36 -12.10 -6.47
C ASN A 126 4.23 -11.74 -5.49
N PHE A 127 4.55 -11.02 -4.41
CA PHE A 127 3.61 -10.47 -3.43
C PHE A 127 3.27 -8.99 -3.71
N ALA A 128 3.59 -8.47 -4.89
CA ALA A 128 3.06 -7.19 -5.34
C ALA A 128 1.52 -7.24 -5.29
N LEU A 129 0.94 -6.32 -4.54
CA LEU A 129 -0.50 -6.31 -4.36
C LEU A 129 -1.19 -5.78 -5.62
N THR A 130 -2.09 -6.59 -6.18
CA THR A 130 -2.95 -6.16 -7.29
C THR A 130 -3.97 -5.13 -6.80
N ARG A 131 -4.55 -4.35 -7.72
CA ARG A 131 -5.59 -3.37 -7.38
C ARG A 131 -6.77 -4.00 -6.63
N PHE A 132 -7.16 -5.21 -7.06
CA PHE A 132 -8.25 -5.97 -6.46
C PHE A 132 -7.90 -6.47 -5.05
N SER A 133 -6.67 -6.98 -4.84
CA SER A 133 -6.27 -7.45 -3.50
C SER A 133 -6.15 -6.29 -2.50
N LEU A 134 -5.65 -5.13 -2.94
CA LEU A 134 -5.67 -3.91 -2.14
C LEU A 134 -7.09 -3.50 -1.75
N GLN A 135 -8.00 -3.46 -2.72
CA GLN A 135 -9.42 -3.14 -2.46
C GLN A 135 -10.03 -4.10 -1.44
N ARG A 136 -9.83 -5.42 -1.61
CA ARG A 136 -10.33 -6.43 -0.66
C ARG A 136 -9.75 -6.25 0.74
N HIS A 137 -8.46 -5.95 0.84
CA HIS A 137 -7.82 -5.69 2.11
C HIS A 137 -8.38 -4.42 2.80
N PHE A 138 -8.56 -3.33 2.06
CA PHE A 138 -9.15 -2.11 2.62
C PHE A 138 -10.61 -2.29 2.99
N LEU A 139 -11.38 -3.09 2.23
CA LEU A 139 -12.74 -3.47 2.60
C LEU A 139 -12.76 -4.18 3.96
N GLY A 140 -11.87 -5.17 4.16
CA GLY A 140 -11.72 -5.83 5.46
C GLY A 140 -11.43 -4.85 6.59
N ALA A 141 -10.53 -3.88 6.37
CA ALA A 141 -10.23 -2.85 7.37
C ALA A 141 -11.42 -1.93 7.68
N ILE A 142 -12.22 -1.57 6.68
CA ILE A 142 -13.45 -0.77 6.85
C ILE A 142 -14.48 -1.57 7.66
N VAL A 143 -14.69 -2.84 7.33
CA VAL A 143 -15.65 -3.73 7.99
C VAL A 143 -15.30 -3.90 9.47
N THR A 144 -14.03 -4.17 9.78
CA THR A 144 -13.56 -4.32 11.16
C THR A 144 -13.84 -3.07 12.02
N LYS A 145 -13.90 -1.88 11.41
CA LYS A 145 -14.10 -0.61 12.13
C LYS A 145 -15.56 -0.15 12.15
N GLU A 146 -16.26 -0.15 11.02
CA GLU A 146 -17.61 0.42 10.88
C GLU A 146 -18.71 -0.65 11.05
N CYS A 147 -18.41 -1.92 10.77
CA CYS A 147 -19.41 -3.00 10.64
C CYS A 147 -19.11 -4.20 11.54
N LYS A 148 -18.54 -3.97 12.72
CA LYS A 148 -18.14 -5.04 13.65
C LYS A 148 -19.29 -6.00 13.98
N GLU A 149 -20.48 -5.45 14.27
CA GLU A 149 -21.68 -6.25 14.56
C GLU A 149 -22.12 -7.13 13.38
N LEU A 150 -22.02 -6.62 12.15
CA LEU A 150 -22.33 -7.40 10.95
C LEU A 150 -21.32 -8.52 10.74
N GLN A 151 -20.04 -8.25 11.02
CA GLN A 151 -18.99 -9.26 10.93
C GLN A 151 -19.19 -10.39 11.96
N GLU A 152 -19.57 -10.04 13.19
CA GLU A 152 -19.91 -11.02 14.23
C GLU A 152 -21.15 -11.84 13.83
N LYS A 153 -22.17 -11.21 13.22
CA LYS A 153 -23.34 -11.93 12.67
C LYS A 153 -22.98 -12.86 11.53
N VAL A 154 -22.10 -12.46 10.61
CA VAL A 154 -21.60 -13.34 9.53
C VAL A 154 -20.92 -14.56 10.14
N LEU A 155 -20.00 -14.35 11.08
CA LEU A 155 -19.27 -15.45 11.73
C LEU A 155 -20.21 -16.38 12.50
N HIS A 156 -21.16 -15.83 13.26
CA HIS A 156 -22.13 -16.62 14.01
C HIS A 156 -23.00 -17.49 13.09
N ASN A 157 -23.53 -16.92 12.01
CA ASN A 157 -24.36 -17.66 11.07
C ASN A 157 -23.54 -18.68 10.24
N GLU A 158 -22.26 -18.41 9.99
CA GLU A 158 -21.35 -19.37 9.36
C GLU A 158 -21.12 -20.59 10.26
N LEU A 159 -20.91 -20.38 11.56
CA LEU A 159 -20.79 -21.47 12.53
C LEU A 159 -22.10 -22.25 12.65
N LEU A 160 -23.23 -21.56 12.78
CA LEU A 160 -24.55 -22.18 12.86
C LEU A 160 -24.89 -23.03 11.62
N PHE A 161 -24.55 -22.53 10.43
CA PHE A 161 -24.68 -23.28 9.18
C PHE A 161 -23.86 -24.57 9.19
N TYR A 162 -22.59 -24.47 9.62
CA TYR A 162 -21.68 -25.61 9.66
C TYR A 162 -22.14 -26.67 10.68
N GLU A 163 -22.49 -26.25 11.90
CA GLU A 163 -22.97 -27.14 12.97
C GLU A 163 -24.27 -27.83 12.56
N SER A 164 -25.24 -27.08 12.04
CA SER A 164 -26.54 -27.62 11.60
C SER A 164 -26.37 -28.64 10.46
N ASN A 165 -25.50 -28.38 9.48
CA ASN A 165 -25.20 -29.34 8.40
C ASN A 165 -24.46 -30.58 8.90
N LYS A 166 -23.54 -30.42 9.84
CA LYS A 166 -22.83 -31.54 10.46
C LYS A 166 -23.81 -32.44 11.21
N ASP A 167 -24.74 -31.87 11.96
CA ASP A 167 -25.75 -32.63 12.71
C ASP A 167 -26.79 -33.27 11.79
N ALA A 168 -27.20 -32.61 10.70
CA ALA A 168 -28.02 -33.23 9.67
C ALA A 168 -27.31 -34.44 9.01
N THR A 169 -26.02 -34.32 8.75
CA THR A 169 -25.20 -35.42 8.18
C THR A 169 -25.07 -36.59 9.16
N ARG A 170 -24.85 -36.30 10.45
CA ARG A 170 -24.82 -37.33 11.50
C ARG A 170 -26.14 -38.09 11.59
N ARG A 171 -27.26 -37.38 11.70
CA ARG A 171 -28.59 -38.02 11.76
C ARG A 171 -28.91 -38.81 10.51
N LYS A 172 -28.48 -38.35 9.33
CA LYS A 172 -28.60 -39.10 8.08
C LYS A 172 -27.83 -40.43 8.15
N ASN A 173 -26.63 -40.45 8.74
CA ASN A 173 -25.88 -41.69 8.95
C ASN A 173 -26.55 -42.60 9.98
N ASP A 174 -27.12 -42.04 11.05
CA ASP A 174 -27.89 -42.82 12.04
C ASP A 174 -29.13 -43.47 11.39
N ILE A 175 -29.83 -42.75 10.51
CA ILE A 175 -30.94 -43.29 9.70
C ILE A 175 -30.44 -44.47 8.84
N PHE A 176 -29.30 -44.32 8.15
CA PHE A 176 -28.76 -45.42 7.35
C PHE A 176 -28.37 -46.62 8.19
N ALA A 177 -27.74 -46.44 9.35
CA ALA A 177 -27.38 -47.52 10.24
C ALA A 177 -28.62 -48.31 10.72
N ILE A 178 -29.70 -47.60 11.08
CA ILE A 178 -30.97 -48.23 11.45
C ILE A 178 -31.58 -48.98 10.26
N LEU A 179 -31.48 -48.44 9.04
CA LEU A 179 -31.98 -49.12 7.84
C LEU A 179 -31.16 -50.35 7.46
N GLU A 180 -29.85 -50.34 7.69
CA GLU A 180 -28.94 -51.47 7.46
C GLU A 180 -29.15 -52.61 8.47
N GLU A 181 -29.46 -52.29 9.74
CA GLU A 181 -29.77 -53.32 10.76
C GLU A 181 -31.11 -54.04 10.52
N VAL A 182 -32.07 -53.40 9.83
CA VAL A 182 -33.42 -53.95 9.65
C VAL A 182 -33.55 -54.66 8.30
N ASP A 183 -33.06 -55.90 8.25
CA ASP A 183 -32.91 -56.69 7.03
C ASP A 183 -34.22 -57.21 6.38
N SER A 184 -35.39 -57.15 7.06
CA SER A 184 -36.66 -57.67 6.47
C SER A 184 -37.99 -57.34 7.17
N LYS A 185 -38.02 -56.73 8.37
CA LYS A 185 -39.25 -56.52 9.18
C LYS A 185 -39.58 -55.06 9.54
N LEU A 186 -39.18 -54.12 8.68
CA LEU A 186 -39.37 -52.67 8.90
C LEU A 186 -40.83 -52.25 9.18
N VAL A 187 -41.82 -52.96 8.62
CA VAL A 187 -43.24 -52.58 8.74
C VAL A 187 -43.87 -53.06 10.06
N GLU A 188 -43.31 -54.08 10.71
CA GLU A 188 -43.90 -54.69 11.92
C GLU A 188 -43.44 -54.00 13.22
N ASP A 189 -42.31 -53.29 13.20
CA ASP A 189 -41.76 -52.61 14.38
C ASP A 189 -42.15 -51.12 14.42
N SER A 190 -43.32 -50.84 15.02
CA SER A 190 -43.81 -49.46 15.18
C SER A 190 -42.84 -48.54 15.93
N LEU A 191 -41.99 -49.11 16.80
CA LEU A 191 -41.06 -48.37 17.63
C LEU A 191 -39.89 -47.86 16.77
N THR A 192 -39.37 -48.70 15.88
CA THR A 192 -38.34 -48.31 14.91
C THR A 192 -38.87 -47.35 13.85
N CYS A 193 -40.11 -47.53 13.37
CA CYS A 193 -40.75 -46.53 12.50
C CYS A 193 -40.89 -45.16 13.18
N SER A 194 -41.32 -45.11 14.44
CA SER A 194 -41.47 -43.84 15.17
C SER A 194 -40.13 -43.12 15.36
N LYS A 195 -39.06 -43.86 15.67
CA LYS A 195 -37.70 -43.33 15.77
C LYS A 195 -37.19 -42.78 14.45
N LEU A 196 -37.39 -43.51 13.35
CA LEU A 196 -37.01 -43.05 12.01
C LEU A 196 -37.75 -41.76 11.64
N VAL A 197 -39.06 -41.69 11.86
CA VAL A 197 -39.85 -40.47 11.61
C VAL A 197 -39.33 -39.29 12.44
N GLY A 198 -39.01 -39.49 13.71
CA GLY A 198 -38.40 -38.47 14.56
C GLY A 198 -37.06 -37.97 14.01
N LEU A 199 -36.16 -38.90 13.65
CA LEU A 199 -34.86 -38.55 13.05
C LEU A 199 -35.02 -37.81 11.72
N PHE A 200 -35.95 -38.22 10.86
CA PHE A 200 -36.25 -37.50 9.61
C PHE A 200 -36.73 -36.07 9.88
N GLN A 201 -37.63 -35.87 10.84
CA GLN A 201 -38.13 -34.54 11.22
C GLN A 201 -37.01 -33.66 11.79
N GLU A 202 -36.17 -34.19 12.66
CA GLU A 202 -35.02 -33.46 13.22
C GLU A 202 -33.94 -33.14 12.18
N THR A 203 -33.72 -34.05 11.23
CA THR A 203 -32.81 -33.83 10.10
C THR A 203 -33.33 -32.70 9.22
N GLN A 204 -34.63 -32.70 8.92
CA GLN A 204 -35.28 -31.62 8.17
C GLN A 204 -35.19 -30.29 8.92
N ALA A 205 -35.47 -30.28 10.22
CA ALA A 205 -35.34 -29.08 11.04
C ALA A 205 -33.91 -28.51 11.04
N SER A 206 -32.90 -29.38 11.08
CA SER A 206 -31.48 -28.98 11.02
C SER A 206 -31.08 -28.43 9.63
N LEU A 207 -31.67 -28.97 8.56
CA LEU A 207 -31.47 -28.42 7.22
C LEU A 207 -32.16 -27.04 7.09
N ASP A 208 -33.35 -26.88 7.63
CA ASP A 208 -34.07 -25.61 7.62
C ASP A 208 -33.32 -24.52 8.43
N THR A 209 -32.72 -24.87 9.57
CA THR A 209 -31.87 -23.93 10.32
C THR A 209 -30.60 -23.56 9.55
N ALA A 210 -29.96 -24.52 8.88
CA ALA A 210 -28.81 -24.26 8.02
C ALA A 210 -29.18 -23.29 6.89
N GLN A 211 -30.31 -23.50 6.20
CA GLN A 211 -30.79 -22.62 5.14
C GLN A 211 -31.06 -21.19 5.64
N LYS A 212 -31.74 -21.04 6.80
CA LYS A 212 -31.97 -19.72 7.41
C LYS A 212 -30.66 -19.02 7.75
N ALA A 213 -29.71 -19.74 8.36
CA ALA A 213 -28.39 -19.19 8.68
C ALA A 213 -27.64 -18.74 7.42
N GLN A 214 -27.74 -19.51 6.32
CA GLN A 214 -27.15 -19.14 5.04
C GLN A 214 -27.77 -17.85 4.48
N HIS A 215 -29.09 -17.72 4.47
CA HIS A 215 -29.74 -16.49 3.99
C HIS A 215 -29.34 -15.25 4.80
N VAL A 216 -29.35 -15.35 6.13
CA VAL A 216 -28.92 -14.23 6.99
C VAL A 216 -27.45 -13.87 6.74
N ARG A 217 -26.59 -14.87 6.53
CA ARG A 217 -25.19 -14.67 6.18
C ARG A 217 -25.05 -13.91 4.85
N GLU A 218 -25.77 -14.35 3.82
CA GLU A 218 -25.74 -13.73 2.49
C GLU A 218 -26.21 -12.27 2.54
N ASP A 219 -27.28 -11.98 3.26
CA ASP A 219 -27.79 -10.61 3.46
C ASP A 219 -26.74 -9.72 4.15
N CYS A 220 -26.07 -10.23 5.19
CA CYS A 220 -25.02 -9.49 5.88
C CYS A 220 -23.80 -9.25 4.97
N ILE A 221 -23.43 -10.22 4.14
CA ILE A 221 -22.35 -10.07 3.15
C ILE A 221 -22.70 -9.00 2.12
N GLN A 222 -23.95 -8.95 1.64
CA GLN A 222 -24.40 -7.91 0.71
C GLN A 222 -24.30 -6.51 1.34
N MET A 223 -24.66 -6.36 2.62
CA MET A 223 -24.50 -5.09 3.35
C MET A 223 -23.03 -4.68 3.46
N ILE A 224 -22.12 -5.64 3.66
CA ILE A 224 -20.67 -5.41 3.68
C ILE A 224 -20.16 -4.98 2.30
N GLU A 225 -20.57 -5.68 1.25
CA GLU A 225 -20.17 -5.39 -0.14
C GLU A 225 -20.63 -4.00 -0.59
N ALA A 226 -21.67 -3.43 0.03
CA ALA A 226 -22.08 -2.06 -0.23
C ALA A 226 -20.97 -1.02 0.08
N PHE A 227 -19.98 -1.35 0.91
CA PHE A 227 -18.79 -0.52 1.17
C PHE A 227 -17.68 -0.67 0.13
N SER A 228 -17.82 -1.58 -0.84
CA SER A 228 -16.83 -1.81 -1.90
C SER A 228 -16.39 -0.54 -2.65
N PRO A 229 -17.26 0.44 -2.97
CA PRO A 229 -16.84 1.69 -3.61
C PRO A 229 -15.91 2.54 -2.73
N LEU A 230 -16.07 2.50 -1.40
CA LEU A 230 -15.16 3.18 -0.49
C LEU A 230 -13.79 2.51 -0.51
N ALA A 231 -13.75 1.18 -0.45
CA ALA A 231 -12.50 0.43 -0.54
C ALA A 231 -11.78 0.65 -1.89
N GLN A 232 -12.53 0.78 -2.98
CA GLN A 232 -12.01 1.14 -4.30
C GLN A 232 -11.36 2.53 -4.29
N ARG A 233 -11.99 3.52 -3.65
CA ARG A 233 -11.41 4.87 -3.47
C ARG A 233 -10.10 4.81 -2.70
N VAL A 234 -10.06 4.06 -1.59
CA VAL A 234 -8.85 3.92 -0.75
C VAL A 234 -7.70 3.29 -1.55
N SER A 235 -7.97 2.21 -2.29
CA SER A 235 -6.97 1.57 -3.18
C SER A 235 -6.47 2.52 -4.27
N THR A 236 -7.37 3.30 -4.87
CA THR A 236 -7.04 4.27 -5.93
C THR A 236 -6.12 5.37 -5.42
N LEU A 237 -6.41 5.93 -4.24
CA LEU A 237 -5.57 6.96 -3.61
C LEU A 237 -4.23 6.40 -3.15
N PHE A 238 -4.20 5.16 -2.64
CA PHE A 238 -2.94 4.49 -2.31
C PHE A 238 -2.03 4.39 -3.54
N GLN A 239 -2.57 3.94 -4.67
CA GLN A 239 -1.80 3.83 -5.91
C GLN A 239 -1.29 5.19 -6.42
N ALA A 240 -2.09 6.25 -6.28
CA ALA A 240 -1.68 7.60 -6.64
C ALA A 240 -0.47 8.05 -5.81
N ILE A 241 -0.52 7.81 -4.49
CA ILE A 241 0.51 8.27 -3.55
C ILE A 241 1.77 7.40 -3.58
N SER A 242 1.64 6.08 -3.72
CA SER A 242 2.81 5.19 -3.80
C SER A 242 3.73 5.55 -4.96
N ARG A 243 3.18 6.11 -6.04
CA ARG A 243 3.95 6.56 -7.22
C ARG A 243 4.69 7.88 -7.02
N LEU A 244 4.43 8.62 -5.93
CA LEU A 244 5.18 9.86 -5.63
C LEU A 244 6.66 9.58 -5.37
N SER A 245 7.01 8.37 -4.93
CA SER A 245 8.39 7.88 -4.83
C SER A 245 9.19 7.99 -6.14
N CYS A 246 8.51 8.01 -7.30
CA CYS A 246 9.16 8.24 -8.60
C CYS A 246 9.55 9.71 -8.82
N LEU A 247 8.92 10.66 -8.12
CA LEU A 247 9.25 12.08 -8.17
C LEU A 247 10.41 12.39 -7.23
N ASP A 248 10.33 11.89 -5.99
CA ASP A 248 11.38 12.03 -4.98
C ASP A 248 11.41 10.73 -4.15
N PRO A 249 12.58 10.08 -3.98
CA PRO A 249 12.71 8.87 -3.17
C PRO A 249 12.22 9.02 -1.73
N ASN A 250 12.16 10.25 -1.19
CA ASN A 250 11.65 10.51 0.15
C ASN A 250 10.12 10.43 0.26
N TYR A 251 9.39 10.39 -0.87
CA TYR A 251 7.93 10.35 -0.89
C TYR A 251 7.40 8.92 -0.84
N VAL A 252 7.76 8.21 0.23
CA VAL A 252 7.35 6.83 0.46
C VAL A 252 6.28 6.79 1.55
N TYR A 253 5.11 6.25 1.20
CA TYR A 253 3.98 6.14 2.11
C TYR A 253 3.61 4.67 2.32
N GLY A 254 3.59 4.26 3.58
CA GLY A 254 3.17 2.93 3.99
C GLY A 254 1.65 2.75 3.95
N LYS A 255 1.22 1.49 3.83
CA LYS A 255 -0.19 1.13 3.94
C LYS A 255 -0.78 1.41 5.34
N SER A 256 0.02 1.24 6.39
CA SER A 256 -0.36 1.57 7.78
C SER A 256 -0.75 3.03 7.93
N TRP A 257 0.04 3.94 7.36
CA TRP A 257 -0.25 5.38 7.34
C TRP A 257 -1.62 5.68 6.72
N LEU A 258 -1.96 5.02 5.61
CA LEU A 258 -3.25 5.20 4.98
C LEU A 258 -4.41 4.61 5.80
N LEU A 259 -4.21 3.45 6.43
CA LEU A 259 -5.18 2.82 7.33
C LEU A 259 -5.47 3.68 8.56
N ASP A 260 -4.48 4.40 9.07
CA ASP A 260 -4.64 5.34 10.17
C ASP A 260 -5.52 6.53 9.75
N ILE A 261 -5.28 7.09 8.56
CA ILE A 261 -6.12 8.16 8.00
C ILE A 261 -7.54 7.68 7.76
N LEU A 262 -7.70 6.45 7.26
CA LEU A 262 -9.01 5.84 7.03
C LEU A 262 -9.77 5.67 8.34
N SER A 263 -9.11 5.11 9.35
CA SER A 263 -9.68 4.94 10.68
C SER A 263 -10.13 6.28 11.27
N HIS A 264 -9.27 7.30 11.16
CA HIS A 264 -9.60 8.64 11.62
C HIS A 264 -10.78 9.24 10.84
N SER A 265 -10.81 9.06 9.53
CA SER A 265 -11.88 9.58 8.66
C SER A 265 -13.23 8.91 8.92
N ILE A 266 -13.24 7.62 9.26
CA ILE A 266 -14.45 6.91 9.67
C ILE A 266 -15.01 7.53 10.96
N VAL A 267 -14.15 7.85 11.92
CA VAL A 267 -14.57 8.46 13.19
C VAL A 267 -15.05 9.90 13.01
N SER A 268 -14.27 10.75 12.32
CA SER A 268 -14.48 12.20 12.26
C SER A 268 -15.46 12.68 11.19
N SER A 269 -15.80 11.85 10.19
CA SER A 269 -16.79 12.20 9.17
C SER A 269 -18.22 12.23 9.71
N ASN A 270 -19.09 13.00 9.05
CA ASN A 270 -20.50 13.13 9.40
C ASN A 270 -21.19 11.76 9.47
N LYS A 271 -21.96 11.54 10.54
CA LYS A 271 -22.76 10.32 10.73
C LYS A 271 -24.07 10.41 9.94
N SER A 272 -24.56 9.27 9.45
CA SER A 272 -25.81 9.18 8.70
C SER A 272 -26.35 7.75 8.76
N ASN A 273 -27.66 7.60 8.98
CA ASN A 273 -28.34 6.30 8.96
C ASN A 273 -28.53 5.78 7.52
N ASN A 274 -28.46 6.66 6.51
CA ASN A 274 -28.45 6.25 5.11
C ASN A 274 -27.03 5.82 4.71
N LEU A 275 -26.86 4.54 4.38
CA LEU A 275 -25.57 3.93 4.06
C LEU A 275 -24.87 4.60 2.86
N LYS A 276 -25.59 4.94 1.79
CA LYS A 276 -25.00 5.62 0.62
C LYS A 276 -24.46 7.00 0.98
N ARG A 277 -25.21 7.77 1.79
CA ARG A 277 -24.75 9.09 2.28
C ARG A 277 -23.56 8.95 3.22
N ARG A 278 -23.60 7.97 4.13
CA ARG A 278 -22.50 7.68 5.07
C ARG A 278 -21.20 7.36 4.32
N ILE A 279 -21.28 6.50 3.32
CA ILE A 279 -20.14 6.17 2.45
C ILE A 279 -19.59 7.41 1.76
N SER A 280 -20.45 8.30 1.22
CA SER A 280 -20.00 9.55 0.61
C SER A 280 -19.26 10.43 1.61
N PHE A 281 -19.79 10.63 2.82
CA PHE A 281 -19.14 11.46 3.84
C PHE A 281 -17.76 10.93 4.24
N ILE A 282 -17.63 9.61 4.44
CA ILE A 282 -16.33 9.00 4.74
C ILE A 282 -15.38 9.18 3.54
N ARG A 283 -15.86 8.91 2.32
CA ARG A 283 -15.07 9.01 1.08
C ARG A 283 -14.51 10.42 0.88
N ASP A 284 -15.35 11.43 1.02
CA ASP A 284 -15.00 12.81 0.73
C ASP A 284 -14.05 13.35 1.82
N HIS A 285 -14.32 13.06 3.09
CA HIS A 285 -13.42 13.39 4.21
C HIS A 285 -12.06 12.68 4.07
N PHE A 286 -12.06 11.39 3.73
CA PHE A 286 -10.84 10.60 3.56
C PHE A 286 -9.98 11.15 2.42
N THR A 287 -10.58 11.45 1.27
CA THR A 287 -9.86 11.99 0.10
C THR A 287 -9.14 13.29 0.44
N PHE A 288 -9.83 14.22 1.12
CA PHE A 288 -9.21 15.47 1.54
C PHE A 288 -8.15 15.27 2.63
N SER A 289 -8.38 14.37 3.59
CA SER A 289 -7.43 14.09 4.68
C SER A 289 -6.11 13.51 4.14
N VAL A 290 -6.21 12.62 3.16
CA VAL A 290 -5.08 12.04 2.45
C VAL A 290 -4.28 13.12 1.71
N PHE A 291 -4.95 13.95 0.92
CA PHE A 291 -4.30 15.08 0.23
C PHE A 291 -3.64 16.03 1.23
N SER A 292 -4.37 16.48 2.25
CA SER A 292 -3.87 17.46 3.21
C SER A 292 -2.62 16.94 3.92
N ARG A 293 -2.64 15.72 4.46
CA ARG A 293 -1.48 15.13 5.14
C ARG A 293 -0.29 14.91 4.19
N ALA A 294 -0.53 14.41 2.97
CA ALA A 294 0.53 14.22 1.99
C ALA A 294 1.12 15.56 1.52
N SER A 295 0.29 16.60 1.31
CA SER A 295 0.72 17.93 0.84
C SER A 295 1.69 18.64 1.80
N PHE A 296 1.63 18.32 3.09
CA PHE A 296 2.55 18.80 4.11
C PHE A 296 3.90 18.09 4.10
N ALA A 297 3.93 16.81 3.69
CA ALA A 297 5.13 15.99 3.66
C ALA A 297 5.97 16.18 2.38
N ILE A 298 5.38 16.77 1.33
CA ILE A 298 6.06 17.02 0.05
C ILE A 298 6.49 18.50 -0.10
N SER A 299 7.42 18.75 -1.02
CA SER A 299 7.85 20.10 -1.36
C SER A 299 6.69 20.92 -1.94
N SER A 300 6.74 22.25 -1.77
CA SER A 300 5.72 23.16 -2.31
C SER A 300 5.57 23.02 -3.83
N GLU A 301 6.67 22.77 -4.54
CA GLU A 301 6.73 22.59 -5.99
C GLU A 301 5.96 21.36 -6.48
N HIS A 302 5.86 20.31 -5.65
CA HIS A 302 5.20 19.06 -6.01
C HIS A 302 3.72 19.00 -5.57
N ARG A 303 3.20 20.01 -4.88
CA ARG A 303 1.81 19.99 -4.35
C ARG A 303 0.75 19.98 -5.44
N LEU A 304 0.94 20.77 -6.49
CA LEU A 304 0.03 20.77 -7.64
C LEU A 304 0.07 19.40 -8.34
N VAL A 305 1.24 18.79 -8.45
CA VAL A 305 1.41 17.45 -9.03
C VAL A 305 0.63 16.41 -8.22
N LEU A 306 0.68 16.47 -6.89
CA LEU A 306 -0.11 15.61 -6.01
C LEU A 306 -1.62 15.77 -6.27
N ALA A 307 -2.12 17.02 -6.26
CA ALA A 307 -3.53 17.29 -6.48
C ALA A 307 -4.00 16.82 -7.87
N PHE A 308 -3.18 17.07 -8.89
CA PHE A 308 -3.38 16.62 -10.26
C PHE A 308 -3.43 15.09 -10.38
N PHE A 309 -2.48 14.39 -9.74
CA PHE A 309 -2.46 12.92 -9.71
C PHE A 309 -3.71 12.35 -9.05
N ILE A 310 -4.13 12.91 -7.91
CA ILE A 310 -5.37 12.50 -7.24
C ILE A 310 -6.56 12.69 -8.18
N ALA A 311 -6.69 13.84 -8.82
CA ALA A 311 -7.78 14.12 -9.77
C ALA A 311 -7.80 13.11 -10.94
N CYS A 312 -6.64 12.83 -11.54
CA CYS A 312 -6.54 11.85 -12.64
C CYS A 312 -6.92 10.44 -12.20
N HIS A 313 -6.40 9.98 -11.06
CA HIS A 313 -6.73 8.67 -10.50
C HIS A 313 -8.23 8.55 -10.17
N MET A 314 -8.87 9.63 -9.72
CA MET A 314 -10.32 9.66 -9.50
C MET A 314 -11.13 9.57 -10.79
N LEU A 315 -10.65 10.12 -11.92
CA LEU A 315 -11.29 9.95 -13.22
C LEU A 315 -11.10 8.54 -13.78
N ILE A 316 -9.94 7.93 -13.56
CA ILE A 316 -9.69 6.53 -13.91
C ILE A 316 -10.64 5.60 -13.16
N GLU A 317 -10.85 5.85 -11.86
CA GLU A 317 -11.81 5.09 -11.06
C GLU A 317 -13.24 5.16 -11.64
N LYS A 318 -13.63 6.32 -12.19
CA LYS A 318 -14.93 6.52 -12.85
C LYS A 318 -14.99 5.98 -14.28
N GLY A 319 -13.88 5.50 -14.83
CA GLY A 319 -13.77 5.08 -16.24
C GLY A 319 -13.85 6.24 -17.24
N SER A 320 -13.70 7.49 -16.79
CA SER A 320 -13.73 8.68 -17.65
C SER A 320 -12.36 9.03 -18.23
N LEU A 321 -11.31 8.35 -17.79
CA LEU A 321 -9.92 8.55 -18.21
C LEU A 321 -9.23 7.19 -18.30
N ILE A 322 -8.40 6.99 -19.33
CA ILE A 322 -7.62 5.77 -19.52
C ILE A 322 -6.15 6.06 -19.16
N TRP A 323 -5.49 5.14 -18.48
CA TRP A 323 -4.09 5.31 -18.03
C TRP A 323 -3.13 5.62 -19.20
N THR A 324 -3.36 5.02 -20.37
CA THR A 324 -2.57 5.26 -21.58
C THR A 324 -2.58 6.72 -22.02
N GLU A 325 -3.66 7.47 -21.79
CA GLU A 325 -3.70 8.90 -22.12
C GLU A 325 -2.74 9.71 -21.25
N MET A 326 -2.62 9.37 -19.95
CA MET A 326 -1.62 9.99 -19.07
C MET A 326 -0.20 9.65 -19.50
N GLU A 327 0.03 8.41 -19.93
CA GLU A 327 1.35 8.00 -20.44
C GLU A 327 1.70 8.79 -21.69
N LEU A 328 0.80 8.88 -22.68
CA LEU A 328 1.02 9.68 -23.89
C LEU A 328 1.35 11.13 -23.56
N PHE A 329 0.63 11.72 -22.61
CA PHE A 329 0.91 13.07 -22.13
C PHE A 329 2.31 13.19 -21.53
N ALA A 330 2.67 12.30 -20.62
CA ALA A 330 3.98 12.29 -19.99
C ALA A 330 5.12 12.13 -21.03
N HIS A 331 4.95 11.24 -22.00
CA HIS A 331 5.92 11.05 -23.10
C HIS A 331 6.05 12.29 -23.96
N PHE A 332 4.93 12.95 -24.30
CA PHE A 332 4.95 14.21 -25.03
C PHE A 332 5.75 15.28 -24.28
N TRP A 333 5.45 15.49 -23.00
CA TRP A 333 6.15 16.46 -22.15
C TRP A 333 7.64 16.17 -22.00
N ALA A 334 8.01 14.90 -21.82
CA ALA A 334 9.41 14.49 -21.81
C ALA A 334 10.12 14.82 -23.13
N SER A 335 9.43 14.69 -24.26
CA SER A 335 9.99 14.96 -25.60
C SER A 335 10.20 16.45 -25.91
N ILE A 336 9.48 17.35 -25.23
CA ILE A 336 9.55 18.81 -25.47
C ILE A 336 10.28 19.58 -24.36
N LYS A 337 10.80 18.88 -23.34
CA LYS A 337 11.42 19.49 -22.15
C LYS A 337 12.53 20.50 -22.46
N GLU A 338 13.33 20.24 -23.50
CA GLU A 338 14.43 21.11 -23.94
C GLU A 338 13.99 22.21 -24.93
N GLU A 339 12.76 22.12 -25.44
CA GLU A 339 12.19 23.00 -26.46
C GLU A 339 11.14 23.96 -25.89
N PHE A 340 11.04 24.07 -24.56
CA PHE A 340 10.10 24.94 -23.86
C PHE A 340 10.17 26.41 -24.30
N HIS A 341 11.32 26.82 -24.86
CA HIS A 341 11.58 28.16 -25.37
C HIS A 341 11.23 28.35 -26.85
N LEU A 342 10.88 27.29 -27.60
CA LEU A 342 10.57 27.39 -29.02
C LEU A 342 9.13 27.89 -29.23
N LYS A 343 9.03 28.85 -30.15
CA LYS A 343 7.79 29.54 -30.56
C LYS A 343 6.64 28.56 -30.77
N ARG A 344 5.43 29.00 -30.39
CA ARG A 344 4.13 28.34 -30.64
C ARG A 344 4.04 27.87 -32.10
N ASN A 345 4.43 26.62 -32.36
CA ASN A 345 4.52 26.08 -33.71
C ASN A 345 3.57 24.90 -33.86
N LEU A 346 2.40 25.18 -34.43
CA LEU A 346 1.38 24.21 -34.82
C LEU A 346 1.92 23.10 -35.74
N HIS A 347 3.00 23.36 -36.47
CA HIS A 347 3.62 22.42 -37.40
C HIS A 347 4.80 21.67 -36.79
N SER A 348 4.97 21.71 -35.46
CA SER A 348 5.96 20.88 -34.78
C SER A 348 5.70 19.40 -35.08
N GLN A 349 6.71 18.71 -35.59
CA GLN A 349 6.62 17.27 -35.87
C GLN A 349 6.34 16.45 -34.60
N LYS A 350 6.80 16.93 -33.43
CA LYS A 350 6.52 16.29 -32.13
C LYS A 350 5.05 16.43 -31.74
N LEU A 351 4.49 17.63 -31.88
CA LEU A 351 3.06 17.89 -31.65
C LEU A 351 2.19 17.05 -32.58
N ARG A 352 2.51 17.02 -33.88
CA ARG A 352 1.80 16.20 -34.87
C ARG A 352 1.80 14.71 -34.52
N LYS A 353 2.97 14.16 -34.17
CA LYS A 353 3.11 12.77 -33.73
C LYS A 353 2.28 12.48 -32.48
N PHE A 354 2.31 13.37 -31.49
CA PHE A 354 1.49 13.22 -30.28
C PHE A 354 0.00 13.20 -30.60
N LEU A 355 -0.50 14.18 -31.35
CA LEU A 355 -1.92 14.27 -31.71
C LEU A 355 -2.37 13.05 -32.51
N GLN A 356 -1.54 12.56 -33.43
CA GLN A 356 -1.81 11.33 -34.18
C GLN A 356 -1.92 10.11 -33.27
N CYS A 357 -0.94 9.87 -32.39
CA CYS A 357 -1.00 8.78 -31.41
C CYS A 357 -2.22 8.92 -30.47
N TYR A 358 -2.62 10.15 -30.15
CA TYR A 358 -3.75 10.42 -29.30
C TYR A 358 -5.09 10.12 -30.00
N GLU A 359 -5.23 10.44 -31.29
CA GLU A 359 -6.38 10.02 -32.10
C GLU A 359 -6.52 8.50 -32.22
N ASP A 360 -5.39 7.79 -32.36
CA ASP A 360 -5.36 6.33 -32.45
C ASP A 360 -5.77 5.66 -31.12
N THR A 361 -5.52 6.34 -30.00
CA THR A 361 -5.81 5.84 -28.64
C THR A 361 -7.22 6.17 -28.19
N THR A 362 -7.70 7.39 -28.45
CA THR A 362 -8.93 7.92 -27.86
C THR A 362 -9.92 8.33 -28.96
N GLN A 363 -11.00 7.55 -29.08
CA GLN A 363 -12.02 7.77 -30.12
C GLN A 363 -12.66 9.15 -30.04
N GLN A 364 -12.78 9.77 -28.86
CA GLN A 364 -13.35 11.10 -28.65
C GLN A 364 -12.54 12.21 -29.33
N VAL A 365 -11.28 11.94 -29.68
CA VAL A 365 -10.35 12.95 -30.21
C VAL A 365 -10.07 12.76 -31.69
N LYS A 366 -10.54 11.66 -32.29
CA LYS A 366 -10.35 11.35 -33.71
C LYS A 366 -10.75 12.52 -34.63
N GLY A 367 -9.84 12.94 -35.50
CA GLY A 367 -9.98 14.08 -36.41
C GLY A 367 -9.47 15.43 -35.89
N ILE A 368 -8.93 15.49 -34.65
CA ILE A 368 -8.41 16.74 -34.06
C ILE A 368 -7.24 17.31 -34.84
N LEU A 369 -6.34 16.46 -35.31
CA LEU A 369 -5.14 16.85 -36.05
C LEU A 369 -5.54 17.53 -37.36
N GLN A 370 -6.48 16.93 -38.08
CA GLN A 370 -7.02 17.51 -39.31
C GLN A 370 -7.69 18.86 -39.04
N ASP A 371 -8.41 19.00 -37.93
CA ASP A 371 -9.10 20.24 -37.57
C ASP A 371 -8.15 21.36 -37.14
N ILE A 372 -7.07 21.02 -36.42
CA ILE A 372 -6.00 21.94 -36.02
C ILE A 372 -5.20 22.41 -37.24
N GLU A 373 -4.93 21.53 -38.21
CA GLU A 373 -4.14 21.85 -39.41
C GLU A 373 -4.90 22.71 -40.44
N LYS A 374 -6.23 22.88 -40.30
CA LYS A 374 -7.01 23.73 -41.21
C LYS A 374 -6.53 25.19 -41.17
N PRO A 375 -6.43 25.87 -42.33
CA PRO A 375 -5.99 27.26 -42.37
C PRO A 375 -6.93 28.22 -41.61
N SER A 376 -8.24 27.95 -41.58
CA SER A 376 -9.26 28.69 -40.84
C SER A 376 -9.61 28.08 -39.48
N SER A 377 -8.67 27.32 -38.89
CA SER A 377 -8.92 26.59 -37.65
C SER A 377 -9.19 27.52 -36.46
N PRO A 378 -10.28 27.29 -35.69
CA PRO A 378 -10.56 28.04 -34.46
C PRO A 378 -9.50 27.80 -33.38
N TRP A 379 -8.69 26.74 -33.49
CA TRP A 379 -7.60 26.41 -32.57
C TRP A 379 -6.49 27.46 -32.52
N LYS A 380 -6.35 28.29 -33.57
CA LYS A 380 -5.44 29.45 -33.56
C LYS A 380 -5.81 30.46 -32.46
N LEU A 381 -7.10 30.66 -32.19
CA LEU A 381 -7.55 31.55 -31.12
C LEU A 381 -7.06 31.09 -29.75
N PHE A 382 -7.07 29.78 -29.49
CA PHE A 382 -6.54 29.21 -28.24
C PHE A 382 -5.04 29.40 -28.10
N ILE A 383 -4.31 29.37 -29.22
CA ILE A 383 -2.86 29.59 -29.23
C ILE A 383 -2.50 31.05 -28.95
N ASP A 384 -3.31 31.98 -29.42
CA ASP A 384 -3.05 33.41 -29.25
C ASP A 384 -3.62 33.97 -27.95
N ALA A 385 -4.68 33.34 -27.40
CA ALA A 385 -5.35 33.80 -26.20
C ALA A 385 -4.47 33.80 -24.96
N LYS A 386 -4.56 34.86 -24.15
CA LYS A 386 -3.85 34.92 -22.87
C LYS A 386 -4.30 33.82 -21.90
N GLU A 387 -5.60 33.53 -21.91
CA GLU A 387 -6.27 32.56 -21.03
C GLU A 387 -7.09 31.58 -21.88
N PRO A 388 -6.47 30.52 -22.43
CA PRO A 388 -7.14 29.63 -23.37
C PRO A 388 -8.26 28.80 -22.72
N ASP A 389 -8.24 28.61 -21.41
CA ASP A 389 -9.25 27.83 -20.69
C ASP A 389 -10.60 28.54 -20.52
N ASN A 390 -10.64 29.86 -20.72
CA ASN A 390 -11.86 30.66 -20.69
C ASN A 390 -12.61 30.65 -22.04
N LEU A 391 -11.95 30.19 -23.12
CA LEU A 391 -12.55 30.15 -24.44
C LEU A 391 -13.46 28.92 -24.63
N PRO A 392 -14.69 29.08 -25.12
CA PRO A 392 -15.57 27.96 -25.42
C PRO A 392 -14.96 27.10 -26.53
N LEU A 393 -14.97 25.78 -26.36
CA LEU A 393 -14.56 24.86 -27.42
C LEU A 393 -15.52 24.97 -28.62
N PRO A 394 -15.03 24.88 -29.86
CA PRO A 394 -15.90 24.80 -31.02
C PRO A 394 -16.60 23.44 -31.09
N GLU A 395 -17.80 23.37 -31.66
CA GLU A 395 -18.43 22.06 -31.99
C GLU A 395 -17.62 21.36 -33.11
N PRO A 396 -17.48 20.02 -33.08
CA PRO A 396 -18.09 19.05 -32.15
C PRO A 396 -17.29 18.84 -30.84
N TRP A 397 -16.21 19.61 -30.61
CA TRP A 397 -15.28 19.35 -29.50
C TRP A 397 -15.87 19.67 -28.14
N TYR A 398 -16.74 20.69 -28.05
CA TYR A 398 -17.44 21.02 -26.81
C TYR A 398 -18.29 19.84 -26.29
N SER A 399 -19.04 19.18 -27.18
CA SER A 399 -19.90 18.06 -26.82
C SER A 399 -19.15 16.73 -26.67
N ARG A 400 -18.01 16.55 -27.35
CA ARG A 400 -17.27 15.27 -27.40
C ARG A 400 -16.13 15.16 -26.39
N LEU A 401 -15.48 16.27 -26.01
CA LEU A 401 -14.29 16.25 -25.16
C LEU A 401 -14.66 16.39 -23.68
N ASN A 402 -14.06 15.55 -22.84
CA ASN A 402 -14.07 15.78 -21.40
C ASN A 402 -13.00 16.82 -21.02
N LYS A 403 -13.00 17.23 -19.76
CA LYS A 403 -12.05 18.22 -19.22
C LYS A 403 -10.58 17.78 -19.33
N PHE A 404 -10.30 16.49 -19.23
CA PHE A 404 -8.95 15.95 -19.37
C PHE A 404 -8.47 16.01 -20.83
N HIS A 405 -9.31 15.62 -21.78
CA HIS A 405 -8.99 15.73 -23.21
C HIS A 405 -8.73 17.19 -23.61
N ARG A 406 -9.54 18.12 -23.08
CA ARG A 406 -9.32 19.57 -23.26
C ARG A 406 -7.96 19.99 -22.72
N LEU A 407 -7.60 19.57 -21.51
CA LEU A 407 -6.30 19.83 -20.91
C LEU A 407 -5.14 19.29 -21.78
N LEU A 408 -5.25 18.06 -22.27
CA LEU A 408 -4.23 17.44 -23.11
C LEU A 408 -4.02 18.21 -24.42
N ILE A 409 -5.11 18.54 -25.11
CA ILE A 409 -5.07 19.23 -26.40
C ILE A 409 -4.55 20.66 -26.20
N ILE A 410 -5.18 21.46 -25.34
CA ILE A 410 -4.77 22.85 -25.11
C ILE A 410 -3.36 22.89 -24.50
N GLY A 411 -3.05 22.01 -23.55
CA GLY A 411 -1.71 21.92 -22.94
C GLY A 411 -0.62 21.56 -23.94
N SER A 412 -0.93 20.75 -24.96
CA SER A 412 0.01 20.46 -26.06
C SER A 412 0.23 21.63 -27.02
N LEU A 413 -0.80 22.47 -27.20
CA LEU A 413 -0.76 23.68 -28.04
C LEU A 413 -0.13 24.88 -27.30
N ARG A 414 -0.33 24.97 -25.98
CA ARG A 414 0.10 26.05 -25.10
C ARG A 414 0.85 25.49 -23.89
N PRO A 415 2.07 24.99 -24.10
CA PRO A 415 2.84 24.38 -23.02
C PRO A 415 3.21 25.38 -21.91
N ASP A 416 3.29 26.67 -22.25
CA ASP A 416 3.49 27.77 -21.29
C ASP A 416 2.36 27.92 -20.27
N LYS A 417 1.16 27.41 -20.57
CA LYS A 417 -0.04 27.55 -19.73
C LYS A 417 -0.40 26.28 -18.97
N ILE A 418 0.46 25.26 -18.98
CA ILE A 418 0.11 23.96 -18.42
C ILE A 418 -0.19 23.99 -16.92
N LEU A 419 0.50 24.83 -16.15
CA LEU A 419 0.26 24.96 -14.71
C LEU A 419 -1.14 25.54 -14.43
N GLU A 420 -1.51 26.63 -15.11
CA GLU A 420 -2.83 27.26 -15.01
C GLU A 420 -3.95 26.30 -15.43
N LEU A 421 -3.72 25.55 -16.52
CA LEU A 421 -4.67 24.54 -16.99
C LEU A 421 -4.81 23.37 -16.01
N ALA A 422 -3.72 22.93 -15.38
CA ALA A 422 -3.73 21.89 -14.37
C ALA A 422 -4.45 22.34 -13.09
N GLU A 423 -4.26 23.59 -12.65
CA GLU A 423 -4.98 24.17 -11.52
C GLU A 423 -6.49 24.22 -11.80
N SER A 424 -6.89 24.75 -12.96
CA SER A 424 -8.29 24.78 -13.37
C SER A 424 -8.91 23.38 -13.44
N PHE A 425 -8.18 22.42 -14.02
CA PHE A 425 -8.60 21.02 -14.06
C PHE A 425 -8.80 20.43 -12.66
N VAL A 426 -7.86 20.65 -11.73
CA VAL A 426 -7.99 20.18 -10.35
C VAL A 426 -9.20 20.80 -9.66
N ASN A 427 -9.40 22.11 -9.84
CA ASN A 427 -10.57 22.81 -9.29
C ASN A 427 -11.89 22.21 -9.79
N ASP A 428 -11.98 21.94 -11.09
CA ASP A 428 -13.19 21.38 -11.70
C ASP A 428 -13.49 19.94 -11.25
N ILE A 429 -12.46 19.11 -11.04
CA ILE A 429 -12.64 17.68 -10.74
C ILE A 429 -12.77 17.39 -9.24
N ILE A 430 -11.92 18.00 -8.41
CA ILE A 430 -11.85 17.72 -6.96
C ILE A 430 -12.08 18.95 -6.07
N GLY A 431 -12.14 20.16 -6.66
CA GLY A 431 -12.51 21.39 -5.96
C GLY A 431 -11.32 22.24 -5.51
N TYR A 432 -11.57 23.54 -5.37
CA TYR A 432 -10.56 24.55 -5.02
C TYR A 432 -9.81 24.27 -3.70
N MET A 433 -10.42 23.54 -2.77
CA MET A 433 -9.78 23.20 -1.49
C MET A 433 -8.50 22.38 -1.65
N PHE A 434 -8.32 21.69 -2.79
CA PHE A 434 -7.10 20.94 -3.11
C PHE A 434 -5.98 21.81 -3.72
N LEU A 435 -6.26 23.09 -4.00
CA LEU A 435 -5.27 24.07 -4.44
C LEU A 435 -4.84 24.99 -3.30
N GLN A 436 -5.69 25.13 -2.28
CA GLN A 436 -5.39 25.99 -1.13
C GLN A 436 -4.27 25.42 -0.25
N ILE A 437 -3.21 26.21 -0.09
CA ILE A 437 -2.15 25.91 0.89
C ILE A 437 -2.65 26.36 2.26
N LYS A 438 -3.03 25.41 3.11
CA LYS A 438 -3.21 25.68 4.54
C LYS A 438 -1.85 25.71 5.22
N PRO A 439 -1.58 26.68 6.13
CA PRO A 439 -0.38 26.62 6.94
C PRO A 439 -0.38 25.35 7.80
N LEU A 440 0.80 24.78 8.02
CA LEU A 440 0.94 23.59 8.85
C LEU A 440 0.60 23.96 10.30
N ASP A 441 -0.41 23.31 10.85
CA ASP A 441 -0.78 23.45 12.25
C ASP A 441 0.07 22.48 13.09
N LEU A 442 1.23 22.96 13.55
CA LEU A 442 2.16 22.16 14.34
C LEU A 442 1.52 21.61 15.62
N LYS A 443 0.54 22.30 16.21
CA LYS A 443 -0.17 21.81 17.40
C LYS A 443 -0.98 20.55 17.08
N LYS A 444 -1.64 20.51 15.92
CA LYS A 444 -2.33 19.29 15.45
C LYS A 444 -1.39 18.15 15.13
N VAL A 445 -0.22 18.45 14.56
CA VAL A 445 0.79 17.41 14.29
C VAL A 445 1.30 16.81 15.60
N LEU A 446 1.59 17.66 16.59
CA LEU A 446 2.03 17.23 17.92
C LEU A 446 0.97 16.40 18.65
N SER A 447 -0.31 16.75 18.55
CA SER A 447 -1.39 15.96 19.15
C SER A 447 -1.60 14.60 18.46
N ASP A 448 -1.25 14.51 17.17
CA ASP A 448 -1.37 13.29 16.38
C ASP A 448 -0.16 12.36 16.53
N LEU A 449 0.94 12.82 17.14
CA LEU A 449 2.15 12.03 17.36
C LEU A 449 1.86 10.86 18.29
N LYS A 450 2.27 9.68 17.86
CA LYS A 450 2.22 8.46 18.66
C LYS A 450 3.60 7.83 18.67
N PRO A 451 3.98 7.09 19.72
CA PRO A 451 5.25 6.38 19.74
C PRO A 451 5.41 5.38 18.59
N THR A 452 4.31 4.84 18.07
CA THR A 452 4.30 4.00 16.87
C THR A 452 4.44 4.77 15.55
N ASN A 453 4.23 6.10 15.56
CA ASN A 453 4.24 6.99 14.40
C ASN A 453 5.13 8.22 14.68
N PRO A 454 6.48 8.09 14.59
CA PRO A 454 7.39 9.21 14.77
C PRO A 454 7.22 10.27 13.67
N ALA A 455 7.54 11.53 13.96
CA ALA A 455 7.56 12.59 12.97
C ALA A 455 8.99 12.90 12.51
N VAL A 456 9.14 12.98 11.19
CA VAL A 456 10.38 13.36 10.53
C VAL A 456 10.13 14.68 9.78
N PHE A 457 10.95 15.66 10.06
CA PHE A 457 10.94 16.98 9.44
C PHE A 457 12.20 17.15 8.60
N PHE A 458 12.02 17.58 7.36
CA PHE A 458 13.13 17.95 6.50
C PHE A 458 13.42 19.44 6.70
N SER A 459 14.60 19.76 7.24
CA SER A 459 15.01 21.15 7.41
C SER A 459 15.80 21.62 6.19
N ASN A 460 15.57 22.86 5.77
CA ASN A 460 16.51 23.51 4.87
C ASN A 460 17.73 23.96 5.69
N PRO A 461 18.97 23.74 5.21
CA PRO A 461 20.18 24.17 5.92
C PRO A 461 20.23 25.69 6.14
N SER A 462 19.45 26.48 5.38
CA SER A 462 19.30 27.93 5.53
C SER A 462 18.20 28.38 6.49
N SER A 463 17.30 27.48 6.93
CA SER A 463 16.29 27.76 7.95
C SER A 463 16.76 27.25 9.31
N SER A 464 17.81 27.86 9.83
CA SER A 464 18.20 27.72 11.23
C SER A 464 17.07 28.27 12.10
N ASN A 465 16.11 27.44 12.52
CA ASN A 465 15.17 27.69 13.64
C ASN A 465 14.16 26.53 13.82
N SER A 466 14.59 25.27 13.79
CA SER A 466 13.79 24.15 14.32
C SER A 466 13.50 24.34 15.80
N LEU A 467 14.51 24.75 16.57
CA LEU A 467 14.42 25.07 17.99
C LEU A 467 13.49 26.25 18.27
N ALA A 468 13.65 27.39 17.59
CA ALA A 468 12.79 28.55 17.85
C ALA A 468 11.30 28.29 17.51
N ASN A 469 11.00 27.49 16.49
CA ASN A 469 9.62 27.09 16.18
C ASN A 469 9.03 26.14 17.23
N PHE A 470 9.86 25.36 17.93
CA PHE A 470 9.47 24.44 19.00
C PHE A 470 9.38 25.15 20.37
N GLU A 471 10.31 26.06 20.67
CA GLU A 471 10.33 26.91 21.87
C GLU A 471 9.18 27.96 21.86
N LEU A 472 8.81 28.49 20.70
CA LEU A 472 7.61 29.34 20.55
C LEU A 472 6.29 28.56 20.79
N LEU A 473 6.30 27.24 20.64
CA LEU A 473 5.15 26.38 20.95
C LEU A 473 5.04 26.10 22.46
N GLU A 474 6.16 26.02 23.19
CA GLU A 474 6.17 26.00 24.66
C GLU A 474 5.58 27.28 25.25
N ALA A 475 5.94 28.45 24.71
CA ALA A 475 5.44 29.73 25.21
C ALA A 475 3.92 29.92 25.04
N GLY A 476 3.28 29.16 24.15
CA GLY A 476 1.83 29.19 23.88
C GLY A 476 0.99 28.18 24.67
N GLN A 477 1.62 27.25 25.39
CA GLN A 477 0.99 26.41 26.41
C GLN A 477 1.63 26.77 27.75
N GLY A 478 1.02 27.72 28.46
CA GLY A 478 1.49 28.10 29.78
C GLY A 478 1.56 26.90 30.72
N GLY A 479 2.74 26.67 31.29
CA GLY A 479 2.94 25.88 32.51
C GLY A 479 2.85 24.36 32.32
N THR A 480 4.01 23.70 32.46
CA THR A 480 4.20 22.38 33.08
C THR A 480 2.93 21.60 33.41
N THR A 481 2.29 20.92 32.44
CA THR A 481 1.18 20.00 32.71
C THR A 481 1.06 18.96 31.58
N ASP A 482 1.97 17.98 31.57
CA ASP A 482 1.71 16.57 31.18
C ASP A 482 3.05 15.85 30.93
N GLY A 483 3.79 15.55 32.00
CA GLY A 483 4.76 14.43 32.12
C GLY A 483 5.88 14.20 31.10
N ASN A 484 5.91 14.87 29.94
CA ASN A 484 6.78 14.56 28.84
C ASN A 484 8.11 15.30 29.00
N ARG A 485 9.21 14.55 29.21
CA ARG A 485 10.55 15.16 29.22
C ARG A 485 11.13 15.18 27.81
N TYR A 486 11.83 16.26 27.49
CA TYR A 486 12.41 16.51 26.17
C TYR A 486 13.92 16.29 26.20
N TYR A 487 14.46 15.72 25.13
CA TYR A 487 15.90 15.60 24.93
C TYR A 487 16.26 16.12 23.53
N VAL A 488 17.10 17.15 23.48
CA VAL A 488 17.65 17.72 22.24
C VAL A 488 19.09 17.25 22.09
N SER A 489 19.46 16.75 20.91
CA SER A 489 20.81 16.23 20.66
C SER A 489 21.30 16.64 19.28
N SER A 490 22.57 17.07 19.23
CA SER A 490 23.33 17.23 17.99
C SER A 490 23.81 15.88 17.45
N GLU A 491 24.24 15.86 16.18
CA GLU A 491 24.60 14.66 15.41
C GLU A 491 25.52 13.66 16.14
N SER A 492 26.51 14.16 16.89
CA SER A 492 27.48 13.33 17.63
C SER A 492 26.89 12.55 18.81
N GLN A 493 25.75 13.00 19.35
CA GLN A 493 25.11 12.44 20.53
C GLN A 493 23.90 11.55 20.20
N ILE A 494 23.43 11.56 18.94
CA ILE A 494 22.24 10.82 18.48
C ILE A 494 22.33 9.33 18.81
N ARG A 495 23.48 8.69 18.59
CA ARG A 495 23.65 7.24 18.83
C ARG A 495 23.45 6.87 20.30
N ASN A 496 23.95 7.69 21.22
CA ASN A 496 23.81 7.44 22.65
C ASN A 496 22.36 7.63 23.09
N LEU A 497 21.68 8.62 22.50
CA LEU A 497 20.29 8.92 22.79
C LEU A 497 19.34 7.83 22.26
N LEU A 498 19.59 7.29 21.06
CA LEU A 498 18.85 6.14 20.53
C LEU A 498 19.06 4.86 21.36
N ARG A 499 20.27 4.64 21.91
CA ARG A 499 20.53 3.54 22.85
C ARG A 499 19.83 3.74 24.18
N PHE A 500 19.79 4.97 24.68
CA PHE A 500 19.03 5.32 25.87
C PHE A 500 17.53 5.07 25.67
N ALA A 501 16.98 5.43 24.51
CA ALA A 501 15.59 5.17 24.14
C ALA A 501 15.24 3.66 24.12
N GLN A 502 16.17 2.81 23.66
CA GLN A 502 15.97 1.36 23.61
C GLN A 502 15.88 0.72 24.99
N ASN A 503 16.68 1.21 25.94
CA ASN A 503 16.85 0.57 27.24
C ASN A 503 15.95 1.15 28.34
N LYS A 504 15.04 2.07 28.00
CA LYS A 504 14.24 2.80 29.00
C LYS A 504 12.96 2.07 29.39
N GLU A 505 12.70 1.99 30.70
CA GLU A 505 11.50 1.37 31.28
C GLU A 505 10.22 2.21 31.13
N LYS A 506 9.07 1.53 31.23
CA LYS A 506 7.74 1.88 30.71
C LYS A 506 7.00 3.07 31.36
N ASN A 507 7.59 3.87 32.24
CA ASN A 507 6.80 4.71 33.14
C ASN A 507 6.57 6.17 32.71
N ASP A 508 7.37 6.73 31.79
CA ASP A 508 7.22 8.12 31.32
C ASP A 508 7.24 8.16 29.77
N SER A 509 6.45 9.05 29.15
CA SER A 509 6.51 9.36 27.72
C SER A 509 7.52 10.48 27.44
N PHE A 510 8.26 10.38 26.34
CA PHE A 510 9.34 11.33 26.00
C PHE A 510 9.24 11.74 24.53
N ILE A 511 9.48 13.02 24.27
CA ILE A 511 9.68 13.53 22.91
C ILE A 511 11.18 13.78 22.74
N MET A 512 11.80 13.05 21.81
CA MET A 512 13.22 13.17 21.50
C MET A 512 13.40 13.96 20.22
N VAL A 513 14.10 15.09 20.31
CA VAL A 513 14.42 15.96 19.17
C VAL A 513 15.84 15.64 18.71
N LEU A 514 15.97 14.97 17.57
CA LEU A 514 17.25 14.67 16.94
C LEU A 514 17.54 15.72 15.88
N GLU A 515 18.58 16.52 16.09
CA GLU A 515 18.94 17.57 15.15
C GLU A 515 20.05 17.17 14.18
N ASN A 516 19.86 17.53 12.89
CA ASN A 516 20.82 17.29 11.81
C ASN A 516 21.23 15.83 11.67
N ALA A 517 20.29 14.90 11.79
CA ALA A 517 20.60 13.49 11.62
C ALA A 517 20.99 13.18 10.15
N SER A 518 22.07 12.43 9.98
CA SER A 518 22.56 11.91 8.69
C SER A 518 22.31 10.41 8.55
N ASP A 519 22.35 9.86 7.33
CA ASP A 519 22.18 8.41 7.06
C ASP A 519 23.10 7.54 7.93
N THR A 520 24.33 8.00 8.21
CA THR A 520 25.32 7.27 9.02
C THR A 520 25.02 7.25 10.53
N THR A 521 24.09 8.10 10.96
CA THR A 521 23.67 8.24 12.36
C THR A 521 22.35 7.53 12.62
N ILE A 522 21.47 7.46 11.62
CA ILE A 522 20.20 6.72 11.62
C ILE A 522 20.49 5.25 11.28
N ASN A 523 21.07 4.52 12.24
CA ASN A 523 21.36 3.08 12.12
C ASN A 523 20.15 2.21 12.52
N HIS A 524 20.29 0.88 12.52
CA HIS A 524 19.31 -0.09 13.06
C HIS A 524 18.82 0.22 14.49
N HIS A 525 19.56 1.05 15.23
CA HIS A 525 19.13 1.57 16.53
C HIS A 525 17.88 2.48 16.44
N TRP A 526 17.66 3.15 15.31
CA TRP A 526 16.47 3.95 15.04
C TRP A 526 15.20 3.08 15.05
N GLU A 527 15.19 2.02 14.24
CA GLU A 527 14.03 1.11 14.14
C GLU A 527 13.67 0.52 15.51
N LYS A 528 14.69 0.15 16.31
CA LYS A 528 14.49 -0.36 17.67
C LYS A 528 13.98 0.70 18.65
N ALA A 529 14.39 1.95 18.49
CA ALA A 529 13.90 3.04 19.33
C ALA A 529 12.42 3.36 19.02
N CYS A 530 12.02 3.31 17.74
CA CYS A 530 10.62 3.46 17.32
C CYS A 530 9.69 2.34 17.82
N LEU A 531 10.23 1.20 18.25
CA LEU A 531 9.44 0.13 18.87
C LEU A 531 9.09 0.44 20.33
N ASN A 532 9.73 1.42 20.97
CA ASN A 532 9.41 1.79 22.34
C ASN A 532 8.10 2.61 22.35
N PRO A 533 7.01 2.09 22.95
CA PRO A 533 5.69 2.72 22.92
C PRO A 533 5.59 4.00 23.76
N ASN A 534 6.69 4.48 24.34
CA ASN A 534 6.74 5.72 25.13
C ASN A 534 7.64 6.78 24.50
N VAL A 535 8.30 6.48 23.37
CA VAL A 535 9.26 7.39 22.74
C VAL A 535 8.63 7.94 21.46
N VAL A 536 8.42 9.25 21.44
CA VAL A 536 8.05 9.99 20.23
C VAL A 536 9.33 10.62 19.68
N LEU A 537 9.67 10.31 18.44
CA LEU A 537 10.85 10.89 17.79
C LEU A 537 10.42 12.06 16.91
N TRP A 538 11.12 13.17 17.09
CA TRP A 538 11.12 14.34 16.23
C TRP A 538 12.50 14.44 15.61
N VAL A 539 12.60 14.27 14.30
CA VAL A 539 13.91 14.30 13.62
C VAL A 539 13.97 15.44 12.65
N THR A 540 15.03 16.23 12.71
CA THR A 540 15.37 17.16 11.63
C THR A 540 16.49 16.57 10.80
N LEU A 541 16.19 16.30 9.53
CA LEU A 541 17.16 15.82 8.56
C LEU A 541 17.77 17.00 7.81
N ASN A 542 19.09 16.96 7.64
CA ASN A 542 19.77 17.91 6.77
C ASN A 542 19.57 17.49 5.30
N LYS A 543 19.17 18.41 4.42
CA LYS A 543 18.83 18.14 3.00
C LYS A 543 19.94 17.50 2.15
N ALA A 544 21.15 17.34 2.68
CA ALA A 544 22.17 16.46 2.12
C ALA A 544 21.85 14.96 2.31
N PHE A 545 20.59 14.60 2.61
CA PHE A 545 20.05 13.26 2.50
C PHE A 545 20.24 12.78 1.04
N ASN A 546 21.18 11.86 0.85
CA ASN A 546 21.69 11.52 -0.47
C ASN A 546 20.62 10.79 -1.29
N LYS A 547 20.52 11.14 -2.57
CA LYS A 547 19.61 10.59 -3.59
C LYS A 547 19.85 9.10 -3.94
N GLN A 548 20.53 8.34 -3.10
CA GLN A 548 20.93 6.96 -3.37
C GLN A 548 20.77 6.10 -2.11
N GLN A 549 19.53 5.77 -1.75
CA GLN A 549 19.21 4.50 -1.08
C GLN A 549 17.73 4.18 -1.21
#